data_AF-A0A7S3I3H2-F1
#
_entry.id   AF-A0A7S3I3H2-F1
#
_cell.length_a   1.000
_cell.length_b   1.000
_cell.length_c   1.000
_cell.angle_alpha   90.00
_cell.angle_beta   90.00
_cell.angle_gamma   90.00
#
_symmetry.space_group_name_H-M   'P 1'
#
loop_
_entity.id
_entity.type
_entity.pdbx_description
1 polymer ?
#
loop_
_entity_poly.entity_id
_entity_poly.type
_entity_poly.pdbx_seq_one_letter_code
_entity_poly.pdbx_strand_id
1 'polypeptide(L)'
;SGKEDVLVTRNLAVGDSVYGEKRISVEEGEGEAKTKVEYRVWNPFRSKLAAAILGGVDSIWMGPGSKVLYLGAASGTSVSHVSDLVGETGCVYAVEFSHRSGRDLINVAKKRTNIIPIIEDARHPQKYRMLVGMD
;
A
#
# COMPACT_ATOMS: atom_id res chain seq x y z
N SER A 1 13.27 -16.59 23.08
CA SER A 1 12.12 -15.73 22.74
C SER A 1 12.63 -14.30 22.63
N GLY A 2 13.27 -13.98 21.50
CA GLY A 2 13.80 -12.63 21.25
C GLY A 2 12.66 -11.72 20.81
N LYS A 3 12.61 -10.49 21.31
CA LYS A 3 11.74 -9.45 20.75
C LYS A 3 12.32 -9.10 19.39
N GLU A 4 11.72 -9.61 18.32
CA GLU A 4 12.08 -9.25 16.95
C GLU A 4 11.34 -7.98 16.56
N ASP A 5 12.10 -6.98 16.11
CA ASP A 5 11.54 -5.76 15.53
C ASP A 5 10.91 -6.06 14.18
N VAL A 6 9.80 -5.41 13.87
CA VAL A 6 9.05 -5.63 12.63
C VAL A 6 8.76 -4.30 11.93
N LEU A 7 8.91 -4.29 10.61
CA LEU A 7 8.49 -3.16 9.78
C LEU A 7 6.96 -3.10 9.71
N VAL A 8 6.39 -1.91 9.89
CA VAL A 8 4.94 -1.70 9.89
C VAL A 8 4.54 -0.48 9.06
N THR A 9 3.32 -0.49 8.53
CA THR A 9 2.64 0.69 7.95
C THR A 9 1.38 0.99 8.73
N ARG A 10 1.00 2.28 8.84
CA ARG A 10 -0.28 2.69 9.45
C ARG A 10 -1.42 2.30 8.51
N ASN A 11 -2.35 1.48 8.99
CA ASN A 11 -3.43 0.93 8.16
C ASN A 11 -4.47 2.01 7.82
N LEU A 12 -4.67 2.28 6.53
CA LEU A 12 -5.76 3.16 6.08
C LEU A 12 -7.13 2.49 6.14
N ALA A 13 -7.19 1.17 5.96
CA ALA A 13 -8.42 0.39 6.02
C ALA A 13 -8.52 -0.37 7.35
N VAL A 14 -8.76 0.36 8.44
CA VAL A 14 -8.79 -0.18 9.81
C VAL A 14 -9.74 -1.39 9.91
N GLY A 15 -9.28 -2.47 10.51
CA GLY A 15 -10.06 -3.70 10.65
C GLY A 15 -9.81 -4.72 9.52
N ASP A 16 -9.18 -4.30 8.42
CA ASP A 16 -8.91 -5.13 7.25
C ASP A 16 -7.45 -5.58 7.16
N SER A 17 -7.23 -6.86 6.85
CA SER A 17 -5.95 -7.38 6.38
C SER A 17 -6.09 -7.81 4.92
N VAL A 18 -5.02 -7.62 4.13
CA VAL A 18 -5.07 -7.87 2.68
C VAL A 18 -4.65 -9.30 2.33
N TYR A 19 -3.63 -9.83 3.00
CA TYR A 19 -3.06 -11.16 2.72
C TYR A 19 -2.84 -11.99 4.00
N GLY A 20 -3.57 -11.65 5.07
CA GLY A 20 -3.51 -12.36 6.36
C GLY A 20 -2.33 -11.94 7.24
N GLU A 21 -1.71 -10.79 6.95
CA GLU A 21 -0.65 -10.22 7.78
C GLU A 21 -1.12 -9.84 9.18
N LYS A 22 -0.18 -9.89 10.14
CA LYS A 22 -0.44 -9.48 11.53
C LYS A 22 -0.74 -7.98 11.58
N ARG A 23 -1.73 -7.63 12.40
CA ARG A 23 -2.14 -6.26 12.70
C ARG A 23 -1.87 -5.94 14.16
N ILE A 24 -1.58 -4.67 14.43
CA ILE A 24 -1.26 -4.15 15.77
C ILE A 24 -2.17 -2.96 16.00
N SER A 25 -3.10 -3.08 16.95
CA SER A 25 -3.95 -1.96 17.36
C SER A 25 -3.31 -1.25 18.55
N VAL A 26 -3.30 0.08 18.50
CA VAL A 26 -2.89 0.95 19.60
C VAL A 26 -3.96 2.02 19.82
N GLU A 27 -4.08 2.50 21.05
CA GLU A 27 -4.90 3.66 21.38
C GLU A 27 -3.98 4.88 21.39
N GLU A 28 -4.24 5.87 20.53
CA GLU A 28 -3.52 7.15 20.51
C GLU A 28 -4.43 8.25 21.03
N GLY A 29 -3.92 9.08 21.95
CA GLY A 29 -4.63 10.20 22.59
C GLY A 29 -4.71 10.09 24.11
N GLU A 30 -5.07 11.20 24.78
CA GLU A 30 -5.25 11.28 26.23
C GLU A 30 -6.72 11.57 26.58
N GLY A 31 -7.20 11.04 27.70
CA GLY A 31 -8.57 11.26 28.18
C GLY A 31 -9.64 10.54 27.35
N GLU A 32 -10.77 11.22 27.10
CA GLU A 32 -11.93 10.67 26.37
C GLU A 32 -11.73 10.66 24.84
N ALA A 33 -10.69 11.31 24.31
CA ALA A 33 -10.39 11.42 22.88
C ALA A 33 -9.44 10.32 22.36
N LYS A 34 -9.59 9.07 22.85
CA LYS A 34 -8.78 7.95 22.38
C LYS A 34 -9.19 7.54 20.96
N THR A 35 -8.26 7.70 20.02
CA THR A 35 -8.42 7.20 18.65
C THR A 35 -7.74 5.86 18.51
N LYS A 36 -8.46 4.88 17.95
CA LYS A 36 -7.91 3.56 17.67
C LYS A 36 -7.11 3.62 16.37
N VAL A 37 -5.80 3.52 16.47
CA VAL A 37 -4.90 3.43 15.32
C VAL A 37 -4.49 1.98 15.13
N GLU A 38 -4.45 1.52 13.88
CA GLU A 38 -4.02 0.18 13.53
C GLU A 38 -2.82 0.22 12.61
N TYR A 39 -1.84 -0.63 12.87
CA TYR A 39 -0.65 -0.84 12.07
C TYR A 39 -0.66 -2.25 11.48
N ARG A 40 -0.07 -2.42 10.29
CA ARG A 40 0.06 -3.70 9.58
C ARG A 40 1.52 -4.07 9.42
N VAL A 41 1.86 -5.32 9.70
CA VAL A 41 3.22 -5.84 9.49
C VAL A 41 3.50 -5.96 8.00
N TRP A 42 4.62 -5.39 7.55
CA TRP A 42 5.08 -5.47 6.17
C TRP A 42 6.17 -6.53 6.04
N ASN A 43 5.82 -7.67 5.42
CA ASN A 43 6.73 -8.82 5.33
C ASN A 43 7.81 -8.63 4.23
N PRO A 44 9.11 -8.56 4.57
CA PRO A 44 10.20 -8.38 3.60
C PRO A 44 10.40 -9.59 2.67
N PHE A 45 10.05 -10.81 3.10
CA PHE A 45 10.13 -12.01 2.27
C PHE A 45 9.04 -12.08 1.19
N ARG A 46 8.02 -11.21 1.28
CA ARG A 46 6.93 -11.10 0.29
C ARG A 46 6.94 -9.78 -0.48
N SER A 47 7.75 -8.81 -0.06
CA SER A 47 7.80 -7.49 -0.68
C SER A 47 9.24 -7.03 -0.87
N LYS A 48 9.64 -6.88 -2.14
CA LYS A 48 10.96 -6.37 -2.52
C LYS A 48 11.22 -4.97 -1.95
N LEU A 49 10.18 -4.14 -1.85
CA LEU A 49 10.28 -2.79 -1.28
C LEU A 49 10.55 -2.83 0.22
N ALA A 50 9.82 -3.66 0.99
CA ALA A 50 10.12 -3.85 2.41
C ALA A 50 11.53 -4.42 2.63
N ALA A 51 11.96 -5.38 1.80
CA ALA A 51 13.31 -5.90 1.85
C ALA A 51 14.36 -4.81 1.59
N ALA A 52 14.12 -3.90 0.64
CA ALA A 52 15.01 -2.77 0.37
C ALA A 52 15.06 -1.75 1.52
N ILE A 53 13.91 -1.46 2.14
CA ILE A 53 13.82 -0.59 3.33
C ILE A 53 14.64 -1.18 4.49
N LEU A 54 14.45 -2.47 4.80
CA LEU A 54 15.23 -3.14 5.84
C LEU A 54 16.71 -3.33 5.45
N GLY A 55 16.99 -3.40 4.16
CA GLY A 55 18.35 -3.39 3.62
C GLY A 55 19.07 -2.04 3.73
N GLY A 56 18.37 -0.98 4.18
CA GLY A 56 18.96 0.32 4.44
C GLY A 56 19.08 1.22 3.21
N VAL A 57 18.13 1.16 2.28
CA VAL A 57 18.08 2.14 1.17
C VAL A 57 17.90 3.56 1.72
N ASP A 58 18.70 4.52 1.23
CA ASP A 58 18.72 5.90 1.74
C ASP A 58 17.36 6.62 1.60
N SER A 59 16.65 6.40 0.49
CA SER A 59 15.34 6.99 0.23
C SER A 59 14.51 6.13 -0.71
N ILE A 60 13.22 6.05 -0.43
CA ILE A 60 12.22 5.37 -1.27
C ILE A 60 11.38 6.35 -2.11
N TRP A 61 11.58 7.66 -1.95
CA TRP A 61 10.96 8.73 -2.76
C TRP A 61 9.42 8.77 -2.75
N MET A 62 8.76 8.16 -1.76
CA MET A 62 7.30 8.03 -1.69
C MET A 62 6.74 8.33 -0.30
N GLY A 63 7.00 9.55 0.21
CA GLY A 63 6.46 10.00 1.50
C GLY A 63 4.94 10.29 1.46
N PRO A 64 4.33 10.64 2.61
CA PRO A 64 2.93 11.06 2.67
C PRO A 64 2.59 12.17 1.67
N GLY A 65 1.44 12.07 1.01
CA GLY A 65 0.98 12.99 -0.05
C GLY A 65 1.57 12.71 -1.44
N SER A 66 2.48 11.75 -1.59
CA SER A 66 3.08 11.44 -2.89
C SER A 66 2.07 10.78 -3.85
N LYS A 67 2.22 11.07 -5.15
CA LYS A 67 1.58 10.33 -6.24
C LYS A 67 2.55 9.28 -6.78
N VAL A 68 2.16 8.01 -6.76
CA VAL A 68 3.03 6.86 -7.11
C VAL A 68 2.38 6.06 -8.23
N LEU A 69 3.14 5.82 -9.31
CA LEU A 69 2.78 4.86 -10.35
C LEU A 69 3.48 3.52 -10.04
N TYR A 70 2.70 2.50 -9.69
CA TYR A 70 3.18 1.16 -9.36
C TYR A 70 2.94 0.21 -10.53
N LEU A 71 4.00 -0.26 -11.17
CA LEU A 71 3.94 -1.18 -12.32
C LEU A 71 4.11 -2.64 -11.88
N GLY A 72 3.18 -3.51 -12.28
CA GLY A 72 3.18 -4.91 -11.85
C GLY A 72 2.66 -5.07 -10.42
N ALA A 73 1.46 -4.53 -10.17
CA ALA A 73 0.82 -4.52 -8.86
C ALA A 73 0.40 -5.91 -8.34
N ALA A 74 0.32 -6.91 -9.22
CA ALA A 74 -0.16 -8.25 -8.96
C ALA A 74 -1.49 -8.22 -8.19
N SER A 75 -1.61 -8.95 -7.08
CA SER A 75 -2.80 -8.99 -6.24
C SER A 75 -2.91 -7.81 -5.25
N GLY A 76 -2.01 -6.82 -5.32
CA GLY A 76 -2.06 -5.62 -4.48
C GLY A 76 -1.44 -5.76 -3.08
N THR A 77 -0.72 -6.84 -2.77
CA THR A 77 -0.05 -7.05 -1.47
C THR A 77 0.87 -5.88 -1.09
N SER A 78 1.89 -5.60 -1.91
CA SER A 78 2.81 -4.48 -1.64
C SER A 78 2.17 -3.12 -1.88
N VAL A 79 1.31 -3.01 -2.89
CA VAL A 79 0.57 -1.78 -3.21
C VAL A 79 -0.27 -1.30 -2.03
N SER A 80 -0.87 -2.22 -1.26
CA SER A 80 -1.61 -1.85 -0.05
C SER A 80 -0.76 -1.16 1.01
N HIS A 81 0.53 -1.53 1.14
CA HIS A 81 1.47 -0.87 2.06
C HIS A 81 1.98 0.46 1.49
N VAL A 82 2.16 0.56 0.17
CA VAL A 82 2.49 1.84 -0.47
C VAL A 82 1.33 2.83 -0.33
N SER A 83 0.09 2.37 -0.48
CA SER A 83 -1.12 3.16 -0.22
C SER A 83 -1.16 3.65 1.23
N ASP A 84 -0.92 2.76 2.20
CA ASP A 84 -0.81 3.12 3.62
C ASP A 84 0.27 4.20 3.86
N LEU A 85 1.41 4.11 3.17
CA LEU A 85 2.55 5.03 3.31
C LEU A 85 2.27 6.42 2.73
N VAL A 86 1.70 6.50 1.53
CA VAL A 86 1.38 7.81 0.90
C VAL A 86 0.18 8.48 1.55
N GLY A 87 -0.66 7.74 2.26
CA GLY A 87 -1.77 8.29 3.05
C GLY A 87 -2.94 8.79 2.20
N GLU A 88 -3.92 9.40 2.87
CA GLU A 88 -5.19 9.83 2.27
C GLU A 88 -5.03 10.96 1.24
N THR A 89 -4.00 11.80 1.40
CA THR A 89 -3.69 12.89 0.47
C THR A 89 -2.84 12.45 -0.71
N GLY A 90 -2.25 11.26 -0.65
CA GLY A 90 -1.49 10.66 -1.75
C GLY A 90 -2.37 9.85 -2.71
N CYS A 91 -1.76 9.35 -3.77
CA CYS A 91 -2.45 8.50 -4.74
C CYS A 91 -1.52 7.41 -5.29
N VAL A 92 -2.03 6.19 -5.45
CA VAL A 92 -1.30 5.07 -6.03
C VAL A 92 -2.01 4.56 -7.28
N TYR A 93 -1.42 4.80 -8.44
CA TYR A 93 -1.86 4.23 -9.71
C TYR A 93 -1.25 2.84 -9.86
N ALA A 94 -2.06 1.80 -9.71
CA ALA A 94 -1.59 0.42 -9.67
C ALA A 94 -1.89 -0.30 -10.99
N VAL A 95 -0.86 -0.49 -11.82
CA VAL A 95 -0.99 -1.13 -13.14
C VAL A 95 -0.76 -2.63 -13.01
N GLU A 96 -1.72 -3.42 -13.49
CA GLU A 96 -1.62 -4.87 -13.56
C GLU A 96 -2.21 -5.39 -14.86
N PHE A 97 -1.55 -6.33 -15.51
CA PHE A 97 -1.99 -6.87 -16.80
C PHE A 97 -2.92 -8.08 -16.63
N SER A 98 -2.67 -8.91 -15.61
CA SER A 98 -3.44 -10.14 -15.40
C SER A 98 -4.84 -9.84 -14.89
N HIS A 99 -5.88 -10.31 -15.61
CA HIS A 99 -7.27 -10.20 -15.17
C HIS A 99 -7.52 -10.91 -13.83
N ARG A 100 -6.83 -12.04 -13.56
CA ARG A 100 -6.99 -12.78 -12.31
C ARG A 100 -6.49 -11.95 -11.14
N SER A 101 -5.24 -11.50 -11.21
CA SER A 101 -4.62 -10.66 -10.18
C SER A 101 -5.30 -9.30 -10.07
N GLY A 102 -5.77 -8.77 -11.21
CA GLY A 102 -6.54 -7.54 -11.29
C GLY A 102 -7.83 -7.57 -10.49
N ARG A 103 -8.54 -8.71 -10.43
CA ARG A 103 -9.73 -8.85 -9.57
C ARG A 103 -9.39 -8.68 -8.09
N ASP A 104 -8.28 -9.25 -7.64
CA ASP A 104 -7.81 -9.10 -6.26
C ASP A 104 -7.39 -7.65 -5.98
N LEU A 105 -6.65 -7.04 -6.91
CA LEU A 105 -6.25 -5.64 -6.82
C LEU A 105 -7.46 -4.69 -6.73
N ILE A 106 -8.49 -4.91 -7.54
CA ILE A 106 -9.75 -4.14 -7.48
C ILE A 106 -10.41 -4.28 -6.11
N ASN A 107 -10.41 -5.48 -5.52
CA ASN A 107 -10.98 -5.68 -4.18
C ASN A 107 -10.20 -4.96 -3.09
N VAL A 108 -8.87 -4.86 -3.23
CA VAL A 108 -8.04 -4.02 -2.34
C VAL A 108 -8.39 -2.54 -2.52
N ALA A 109 -8.51 -2.07 -3.76
CA ALA A 109 -8.83 -0.67 -4.08
C ALA A 109 -10.22 -0.24 -3.60
N LYS A 110 -11.20 -1.16 -3.55
CA LYS A 110 -12.53 -0.88 -2.95
C LYS A 110 -12.45 -0.44 -1.48
N LYS A 111 -11.44 -0.92 -0.75
CA LYS A 111 -11.24 -0.60 0.68
C LYS A 111 -10.25 0.55 0.90
N ARG A 112 -9.45 0.89 -0.11
CA ARG A 112 -8.40 1.93 -0.08
C ARG A 112 -8.61 2.88 -1.26
N THR A 113 -9.34 3.95 -1.00
CA THR A 113 -9.81 4.90 -2.02
C THR A 113 -8.68 5.68 -2.70
N ASN A 114 -7.49 5.71 -2.10
CA ASN A 114 -6.30 6.32 -2.70
C ASN A 114 -5.58 5.40 -3.70
N ILE A 115 -6.09 4.19 -3.97
CA ILE A 115 -5.60 3.28 -5.02
C ILE A 115 -6.48 3.37 -6.26
N ILE A 116 -5.89 3.68 -7.41
CA ILE A 116 -6.54 3.62 -8.72
C ILE A 116 -6.03 2.36 -9.44
N PRO A 117 -6.83 1.28 -9.51
CA PRO A 117 -6.44 0.05 -10.19
C PRO A 117 -6.58 0.22 -11.70
N ILE A 118 -5.52 -0.08 -12.44
CA ILE A 118 -5.46 0.01 -13.90
C ILE A 118 -5.17 -1.39 -14.45
N ILE A 119 -6.20 -2.06 -15.00
CA ILE A 119 -6.05 -3.40 -15.56
C ILE A 119 -5.67 -3.30 -17.04
N GLU A 120 -4.41 -2.97 -17.30
CA GLU A 120 -3.86 -2.80 -18.64
C GLU A 120 -2.38 -3.21 -18.71
N ASP A 121 -1.87 -3.37 -19.94
CA ASP A 121 -0.46 -3.67 -20.19
C ASP A 121 0.41 -2.42 -19.96
N ALA A 122 1.31 -2.49 -18.97
CA ALA A 122 2.28 -1.44 -18.64
C ALA A 122 3.20 -1.04 -19.81
N ARG A 123 3.33 -1.87 -20.85
CA ARG A 123 4.10 -1.56 -22.06
C ARG A 123 3.41 -0.56 -22.99
N HIS A 124 2.13 -0.25 -22.75
CA HIS A 124 1.31 0.61 -23.61
C HIS A 124 0.72 1.80 -22.83
N PRO A 125 1.54 2.71 -22.28
CA PRO A 125 1.09 3.82 -21.42
C PRO A 125 0.02 4.71 -22.03
N GLN A 126 0.02 4.87 -23.36
CA GLN A 126 -1.02 5.61 -24.10
C GLN A 126 -2.45 5.11 -23.85
N LYS A 127 -2.64 3.84 -23.48
CA LYS A 127 -3.96 3.25 -23.22
C LYS A 127 -4.56 3.67 -21.88
N TYR A 128 -3.71 3.96 -20.89
CA TYR A 128 -4.15 4.30 -19.53
C TYR A 128 -3.72 5.68 -19.07
N ARG A 129 -3.02 6.46 -19.93
CA ARG A 129 -2.55 7.82 -19.60
C ARG A 129 -3.65 8.75 -19.11
N MET A 130 -4.89 8.57 -19.58
CA MET A 130 -6.04 9.39 -19.19
C MET A 130 -6.49 9.15 -17.75
N LEU A 131 -6.10 8.02 -17.16
CA LEU A 131 -6.43 7.67 -15.77
C LEU A 131 -5.41 8.22 -14.78
N VAL A 132 -4.24 8.65 -15.25
CA VAL A 132 -3.17 9.22 -14.42
C VAL A 132 -3.31 10.74 -14.42
N GLY A 133 -3.53 11.32 -13.25
CA GLY A 133 -3.67 12.77 -13.10
C GLY A 133 -2.34 13.47 -13.37
N MET A 134 -2.33 14.39 -14.32
CA MET A 134 -1.19 15.27 -14.63
C MET A 134 -1.48 16.63 -14.01
N ASP A 135 -1.15 16.80 -12.72
CA ASP A 135 -1.14 18.10 -12.06
C ASP A 135 0.31 18.57 -11.92
#